data_AF-A0A8X6RJI4-F1
#
_entry.id   AF-A0A8X6RJI4-F1
#
_cell.length_a   1.000
_cell.length_b   1.000
_cell.length_c   1.000
_cell.angle_alpha   90.00
_cell.angle_beta   90.00
_cell.angle_gamma   90.00
#
_symmetry.space_group_name_H-M   'P 1'
#
loop_
_entity.id
_entity.type
_entity.pdbx_description
1 polymer ?
#
loop_
_entity_poly.entity_id
_entity_poly.type
_entity_poly.pdbx_seq_one_letter_code
_entity_poly.pdbx_strand_id
1 'polypeptide(L)'
;MADPDIKPLIEFMESSSNKPSWQDISAYRPTTKQYWALWNSLHLRNGVLYRKFESEDGKTFRWQLVLPRSRIPEVLKELHGSPTGGHFGVMKTLHRVRERFFWGKVRADVEQWCKSCDACSARKGPKIRSRGKLHRYNVGAPFERIAFDILGPLPRTASGNKYLLVVMDYFTKWPEVYPIPGSGSPHRSGGCSAALDIEIWGYLFNFIPIREEISSLRY
;
A
#
# COMPACT_ATOMS: atom_id res chain seq x y z
N MET A 1 -42.38 6.84 7.06
CA MET A 1 -42.45 6.89 5.59
C MET A 1 -41.68 5.70 5.04
N ALA A 2 -42.32 4.86 4.24
CA ALA A 2 -41.67 3.73 3.58
C ALA A 2 -40.66 4.25 2.53
N ASP A 3 -39.50 3.61 2.43
CA ASP A 3 -38.44 4.00 1.50
C ASP A 3 -38.92 3.82 0.04
N PRO A 4 -38.82 4.85 -0.82
CA PRO A 4 -39.35 4.80 -2.18
C PRO A 4 -38.64 3.76 -3.07
N ASP A 5 -37.41 3.36 -2.72
CA ASP A 5 -36.65 2.38 -3.49
C ASP A 5 -36.98 0.93 -3.06
N ILE A 6 -37.42 0.74 -1.81
CA ILE A 6 -37.73 -0.58 -1.22
C ILE A 6 -39.23 -0.89 -1.31
N LYS A 7 -40.09 0.11 -1.08
CA LYS A 7 -41.55 -0.05 -1.02
C LYS A 7 -42.12 -0.84 -2.21
N PRO A 8 -41.77 -0.56 -3.48
CA PRO A 8 -42.33 -1.28 -4.61
C PRO A 8 -42.06 -2.79 -4.55
N LEU A 9 -40.88 -3.20 -4.06
CA LEU A 9 -40.50 -4.61 -3.98
C LEU A 9 -41.29 -5.34 -2.91
N ILE A 10 -41.58 -4.68 -1.79
CA ILE A 10 -42.44 -5.23 -0.74
C ILE A 10 -43.83 -5.46 -1.32
N GLU A 11 -44.41 -4.47 -1.97
CA GLU A 11 -45.74 -4.57 -2.60
C GLU A 11 -45.79 -5.71 -3.63
N PHE A 12 -44.78 -5.84 -4.49
CA PHE A 12 -44.70 -6.95 -5.43
C PHE A 12 -44.64 -8.30 -4.72
N MET A 13 -43.80 -8.45 -3.69
CA MET A 13 -43.66 -9.71 -2.93
C MET A 13 -44.88 -10.07 -2.09
N GLU A 14 -45.67 -9.09 -1.67
CA GLU A 14 -46.95 -9.30 -0.99
C GLU A 14 -48.04 -9.74 -1.98
N SER A 15 -48.05 -9.16 -3.19
CA SER A 15 -49.04 -9.48 -4.23
C SER A 15 -48.78 -10.80 -4.96
N SER A 16 -47.52 -11.19 -5.14
CA SER A 16 -47.12 -12.33 -5.96
C SER A 16 -45.76 -12.86 -5.54
N SER A 17 -45.59 -14.18 -5.57
CA SER A 17 -44.30 -14.82 -5.34
C SER A 17 -43.36 -14.73 -6.57
N ASN A 18 -43.92 -14.44 -7.75
CA ASN A 18 -43.15 -14.40 -8.99
C ASN A 18 -42.40 -13.08 -9.16
N LYS A 19 -41.21 -13.16 -9.77
CA LYS A 19 -40.41 -11.98 -10.10
C LYS A 19 -41.16 -11.08 -11.10
N PRO A 20 -41.34 -9.78 -10.81
CA PRO A 20 -41.93 -8.84 -11.76
C PRO A 20 -41.16 -8.79 -13.08
N SER A 21 -41.86 -8.56 -14.18
CA SER A 21 -41.25 -8.43 -15.49
C SER A 21 -40.43 -7.14 -15.60
N TRP A 22 -39.62 -7.02 -16.66
CA TRP A 22 -38.91 -5.77 -16.92
C TRP A 22 -39.87 -4.59 -17.15
N GLN A 23 -41.02 -4.83 -17.79
CA GLN A 23 -42.01 -3.78 -18.06
C GLN A 23 -42.51 -3.17 -16.75
N ASP A 24 -42.79 -4.00 -15.75
CA ASP A 24 -43.26 -3.59 -14.43
C ASP A 24 -42.23 -2.72 -13.68
N ILE A 25 -40.94 -3.00 -13.88
CA ILE A 25 -39.84 -2.38 -13.09
C ILE A 25 -39.14 -1.24 -13.82
N SER A 26 -39.29 -1.13 -15.14
CA SER A 26 -38.55 -0.21 -16.00
C SER A 26 -38.72 1.28 -15.63
N ALA A 27 -39.86 1.67 -15.07
CA ALA A 27 -40.15 3.05 -14.67
C ALA A 27 -39.53 3.43 -13.30
N TYR A 28 -39.11 2.45 -12.49
CA TYR A 28 -38.60 2.70 -11.15
C TYR A 28 -37.14 3.18 -11.14
N ARG A 29 -36.71 3.69 -9.98
CA ARG A 29 -35.37 4.25 -9.78
C ARG A 29 -34.29 3.18 -9.93
N PRO A 30 -33.04 3.55 -10.27
CA PRO A 30 -31.94 2.59 -10.43
C PRO A 30 -31.71 1.70 -9.20
N THR A 31 -31.94 2.22 -7.99
CA THR A 31 -31.79 1.46 -6.75
C THR A 31 -32.87 0.37 -6.60
N THR A 32 -34.12 0.65 -6.97
CA THR A 32 -35.18 -0.37 -7.05
C THR A 32 -34.82 -1.45 -8.06
N LYS A 33 -34.33 -1.06 -9.25
CA LYS A 33 -33.88 -2.00 -10.29
C LYS A 33 -32.71 -2.87 -9.82
N GLN A 34 -31.79 -2.29 -9.05
CA GLN A 34 -30.68 -3.02 -8.45
C GLN A 34 -31.18 -4.11 -7.49
N TYR A 35 -32.16 -3.79 -6.65
CA TYR A 35 -32.77 -4.77 -5.76
C TYR A 35 -33.58 -5.82 -6.54
N TRP A 36 -34.34 -5.43 -7.56
CA TRP A 36 -35.03 -6.36 -8.46
C TRP A 36 -34.07 -7.34 -9.15
N ALA A 37 -32.86 -6.89 -9.52
CA ALA A 37 -31.84 -7.80 -10.07
C ALA A 37 -31.44 -8.89 -9.06
N LEU A 38 -31.56 -8.61 -7.76
CA LEU A 38 -31.27 -9.52 -6.66
C LEU A 38 -32.49 -10.31 -6.18
N TRP A 39 -33.61 -10.29 -6.90
CA TRP A 39 -34.91 -10.86 -6.49
C TRP A 39 -34.83 -12.23 -5.82
N ASN A 40 -34.11 -13.19 -6.42
CA ASN A 40 -34.01 -14.57 -5.91
C ASN A 40 -33.32 -14.67 -4.54
N SER A 41 -32.56 -13.64 -4.16
CA SER A 41 -31.93 -13.54 -2.84
C SER A 41 -32.75 -12.70 -1.85
N LEU A 42 -33.85 -12.10 -2.28
CA LEU A 42 -34.68 -11.25 -1.43
C LEU A 42 -35.83 -12.05 -0.83
N HIS A 43 -36.12 -11.79 0.45
CA HIS A 43 -37.15 -12.49 1.20
C HIS A 43 -37.88 -11.50 2.09
N LEU A 44 -39.20 -11.44 1.95
CA LEU A 44 -40.07 -10.65 2.81
C LEU A 44 -40.40 -11.44 4.09
N ARG A 45 -40.26 -10.80 5.25
CA ARG A 45 -40.57 -11.40 6.57
C ARG A 45 -41.27 -10.35 7.43
N ASN A 46 -42.53 -10.59 7.78
CA ASN A 46 -43.33 -9.67 8.62
C ASN A 46 -43.29 -8.22 8.10
N GLY A 47 -43.43 -8.02 6.78
CA GLY A 47 -43.36 -6.69 6.15
C GLY A 47 -41.95 -6.08 6.04
N VAL A 48 -40.90 -6.82 6.41
CA VAL A 48 -39.51 -6.37 6.37
C VAL A 48 -38.73 -7.16 5.33
N LEU A 49 -38.03 -6.44 4.44
CA LEU A 49 -37.27 -7.03 3.36
C LEU A 49 -35.86 -7.44 3.84
N TYR A 50 -35.52 -8.71 3.62
CA TYR A 50 -34.19 -9.26 3.88
C TYR A 50 -33.54 -9.74 2.60
N ARG A 51 -32.21 -9.74 2.58
CA ARG A 51 -31.39 -10.38 1.56
C ARG A 51 -30.68 -11.58 2.18
N LYS A 52 -30.83 -12.76 1.56
CA LYS A 52 -29.99 -13.93 1.82
C LYS A 52 -28.66 -13.73 1.10
N PHE A 53 -27.59 -13.54 1.86
CA PHE A 53 -26.24 -13.53 1.31
C PHE A 53 -25.60 -14.90 1.55
N GLU A 54 -25.18 -15.56 0.48
CA GLU A 54 -24.43 -16.81 0.52
C GLU A 54 -22.94 -16.52 0.29
N SER A 55 -22.10 -17.22 1.03
CA SER A 55 -20.65 -17.19 0.85
C SER A 55 -20.27 -17.83 -0.49
N GLU A 56 -19.10 -17.47 -1.03
CA GLU A 56 -18.61 -17.99 -2.32
C GLU A 56 -18.45 -19.51 -2.32
N ASP A 57 -18.16 -20.10 -1.16
CA ASP A 57 -18.06 -21.55 -0.97
C ASP A 57 -19.42 -22.24 -0.78
N GLY A 58 -20.54 -21.50 -0.74
CA GLY A 58 -21.89 -21.99 -0.53
C GLY A 58 -22.16 -22.60 0.86
N LYS A 59 -21.15 -22.63 1.74
CA LYS A 59 -21.24 -23.33 3.04
C LYS A 59 -21.97 -22.53 4.09
N THR A 60 -21.90 -21.21 4.00
CA THR A 60 -22.51 -20.31 4.97
C THR A 60 -23.40 -19.31 4.29
N PHE A 61 -24.49 -18.97 4.96
CA PHE A 61 -25.35 -17.86 4.56
C PHE A 61 -25.63 -16.97 5.75
N ARG A 62 -26.02 -15.73 5.47
CA ARG A 62 -26.46 -14.77 6.48
C ARG A 62 -27.64 -13.96 5.96
N TRP A 63 -28.52 -13.60 6.88
CA TRP A 63 -29.64 -12.71 6.61
C TRP A 63 -29.18 -11.27 6.81
N GLN A 64 -29.29 -10.46 5.74
CA GLN A 64 -29.01 -9.04 5.77
C GLN A 64 -30.33 -8.27 5.69
N LEU A 65 -30.59 -7.41 6.67
CA LEU A 65 -31.72 -6.47 6.61
C LEU A 65 -31.50 -5.48 5.46
N VAL A 66 -32.45 -5.35 4.54
CA VAL A 66 -32.41 -4.31 3.51
C VAL A 66 -32.79 -2.99 4.15
N LEU A 67 -31.80 -2.12 4.33
CA LEU A 67 -31.93 -0.94 5.16
C LEU A 67 -32.50 0.25 4.36
N PRO A 68 -33.56 0.92 4.86
CA PRO A 68 -34.00 2.21 4.32
C PRO A 68 -32.89 3.26 4.33
N ARG A 69 -32.84 4.11 3.30
CA ARG A 69 -31.87 5.20 3.15
C ARG A 69 -31.81 6.11 4.39
N SER A 70 -32.95 6.40 4.98
CA SER A 70 -33.08 7.25 6.17
C SER A 70 -32.40 6.68 7.43
N ARG A 71 -32.19 5.36 7.49
CA ARG A 71 -31.60 4.66 8.64
C ARG A 71 -30.10 4.41 8.50
N ILE A 72 -29.53 4.64 7.32
CA ILE A 72 -28.09 4.45 7.07
C ILE A 72 -27.22 5.28 8.04
N PRO A 73 -27.48 6.59 8.28
CA PRO A 73 -26.62 7.38 9.17
C PRO A 73 -26.60 6.84 10.61
N GLU A 74 -27.74 6.39 11.11
CA GLU A 74 -27.89 5.80 12.44
C GLU A 74 -27.05 4.52 12.58
N VAL A 75 -27.19 3.61 11.61
CA VAL A 75 -26.42 2.35 11.58
C VAL A 75 -24.92 2.61 11.44
N LEU A 76 -24.51 3.52 10.56
CA LEU A 76 -23.09 3.85 10.39
C LEU A 76 -22.50 4.52 11.62
N LYS A 77 -23.26 5.40 12.29
CA LYS A 77 -22.86 5.98 13.57
C LYS A 77 -22.61 4.90 14.63
N GLU A 78 -23.50 3.93 14.74
CA GLU A 78 -23.36 2.85 15.72
C GLU A 78 -22.20 1.90 15.38
N LEU A 79 -22.05 1.50 14.12
CA LEU A 79 -21.03 0.53 13.73
C LEU A 79 -19.61 1.10 13.65
N HIS A 80 -19.49 2.41 13.43
CA HIS A 80 -18.20 3.11 13.34
C HIS A 80 -17.86 3.91 14.60
N GLY A 81 -18.78 4.73 15.09
CA GLY A 81 -18.52 5.74 16.12
C GLY A 81 -18.89 5.35 17.56
N SER A 82 -19.61 4.24 17.77
CA SER A 82 -19.89 3.77 19.13
C SER A 82 -18.62 3.24 19.82
N PRO A 83 -18.62 3.08 21.15
CA PRO A 83 -17.52 2.43 21.86
C PRO A 83 -17.18 1.03 21.31
N THR A 84 -18.19 0.29 20.84
CA THR A 84 -17.98 -1.02 20.20
C THR A 84 -17.50 -0.89 18.75
N GLY A 85 -17.83 0.23 18.09
CA GLY A 85 -17.45 0.64 16.73
C GLY A 85 -15.99 1.05 16.58
N GLY A 86 -15.38 1.59 17.64
CA GLY A 86 -13.93 1.79 17.75
C GLY A 86 -13.28 2.66 16.67
N HIS A 87 -14.06 3.41 15.88
CA HIS A 87 -13.59 4.19 14.74
C HIS A 87 -12.78 3.37 13.72
N PHE A 88 -13.21 2.13 13.47
CA PHE A 88 -12.51 1.27 12.52
C PHE A 88 -12.45 1.87 11.10
N GLY A 89 -11.35 1.56 10.40
CA GLY A 89 -11.19 1.92 8.99
C GLY A 89 -12.22 1.24 8.08
N VAL A 90 -12.33 1.75 6.85
CA VAL A 90 -13.36 1.38 5.86
C VAL A 90 -13.60 -0.13 5.75
N MET A 91 -12.54 -0.94 5.61
CA MET A 91 -12.70 -2.39 5.37
C MET A 91 -13.37 -3.11 6.54
N LYS A 92 -12.96 -2.79 7.78
CA LYS A 92 -13.54 -3.39 9.00
C LYS A 92 -14.98 -2.92 9.22
N THR A 93 -15.26 -1.64 9.02
CA THR A 93 -16.62 -1.10 9.09
C THR A 93 -17.53 -1.74 8.05
N LEU A 94 -17.05 -1.88 6.81
CA LEU A 94 -17.78 -2.53 5.73
C LEU A 94 -18.07 -4.00 6.02
N HIS A 95 -17.12 -4.71 6.64
CA HIS A 95 -17.32 -6.09 7.07
C HIS A 95 -18.48 -6.21 8.07
N ARG A 96 -18.46 -5.40 9.14
CA ARG A 96 -19.52 -5.37 10.16
C ARG A 96 -20.89 -4.99 9.62
N VAL A 97 -20.92 -4.04 8.68
CA VAL A 97 -22.16 -3.68 7.99
C VAL A 97 -22.71 -4.89 7.24
N ARG A 98 -21.87 -5.57 6.45
CA ARG A 98 -22.24 -6.74 5.65
C ARG A 98 -22.57 -7.99 6.48
N GLU A 99 -22.33 -8.01 7.78
CA GLU A 99 -22.81 -9.10 8.64
C GLU A 99 -24.33 -9.04 8.80
N ARG A 100 -24.93 -7.84 8.83
CA ARG A 100 -26.33 -7.65 9.26
C ARG A 100 -27.18 -6.80 8.32
N PHE A 101 -26.58 -5.99 7.46
CA PHE A 101 -27.29 -4.98 6.67
C PHE A 101 -26.88 -5.00 5.20
N PHE A 102 -27.79 -4.54 4.36
CA PHE A 102 -27.58 -4.34 2.93
C PHE A 102 -28.37 -3.14 2.42
N TRP A 103 -27.80 -2.38 1.49
CA TRP A 103 -28.50 -1.33 0.73
C TRP A 103 -27.74 -1.01 -0.56
N GLY A 104 -28.34 -0.23 -1.45
CA GLY A 104 -27.67 0.22 -2.67
C GLY A 104 -26.45 1.10 -2.36
N LYS A 105 -25.27 0.72 -2.87
CA LYS A 105 -23.98 1.44 -2.72
C LYS A 105 -23.38 1.44 -1.30
N VAL A 106 -23.57 0.37 -0.50
CA VAL A 106 -22.98 0.20 0.86
C VAL A 106 -21.53 0.68 0.96
N ARG A 107 -20.67 0.26 0.03
CA ARG A 107 -19.24 0.58 0.08
C ARG A 107 -18.98 2.09 -0.02
N ALA A 108 -19.64 2.77 -0.95
CA ALA A 108 -19.45 4.20 -1.15
C ALA A 108 -19.92 5.00 0.08
N ASP A 109 -21.05 4.62 0.67
CA ASP A 109 -21.57 5.28 1.87
C ASP A 109 -20.64 5.05 3.08
N VAL A 110 -20.09 3.84 3.26
CA VAL A 110 -19.11 3.54 4.32
C VAL A 110 -17.80 4.31 4.12
N GLU A 111 -17.29 4.38 2.88
CA GLU A 111 -16.09 5.15 2.55
C GLU A 111 -16.27 6.63 2.85
N GLN A 112 -17.40 7.20 2.42
CA GLN A 112 -17.73 8.59 2.67
C GLN A 112 -17.85 8.87 4.17
N TRP A 113 -18.54 8.00 4.92
CA TRP A 113 -18.71 8.14 6.36
C TRP A 113 -17.37 8.12 7.12
N CYS A 114 -16.50 7.16 6.81
CA CYS A 114 -15.18 7.08 7.45
C CYS A 114 -14.30 8.28 7.09
N LYS A 115 -14.48 8.86 5.90
CA LYS A 115 -13.75 10.05 5.44
C LYS A 115 -14.24 11.32 6.14
N SER A 116 -15.55 11.46 6.38
CA SER A 116 -16.15 12.61 7.04
C SER A 116 -16.19 12.52 8.58
N CYS A 117 -15.57 11.49 9.18
CA CYS A 117 -15.56 11.33 10.63
C CYS A 117 -14.53 12.26 11.27
N ASP A 118 -15.00 13.24 12.04
CA ASP A 118 -14.15 14.23 12.70
C ASP A 118 -13.17 13.61 13.69
N ALA A 119 -13.60 12.63 14.50
CA ALA A 119 -12.73 11.93 15.44
C ALA A 119 -11.59 11.16 14.73
N CYS A 120 -11.88 10.54 13.59
CA CYS A 120 -10.86 9.89 12.76
C CYS A 120 -9.90 10.91 12.12
N SER A 121 -10.46 12.03 11.65
CA SER A 121 -9.70 13.11 11.02
C SER A 121 -8.73 13.75 12.01
N ALA A 122 -9.21 14.10 13.21
CA ALA A 122 -8.41 14.69 14.28
C ALA A 122 -7.24 13.80 14.74
N ARG A 123 -7.42 12.47 14.73
CA ARG A 123 -6.34 11.51 15.04
C ARG A 123 -5.30 11.39 13.93
N LYS A 124 -5.70 11.59 12.67
CA LYS A 124 -4.78 11.58 11.53
C LYS A 124 -4.07 12.93 11.51
N GLY A 125 -2.97 13.01 12.25
CA GLY A 125 -2.07 14.16 12.20
C GLY A 125 -1.70 14.56 10.76
N PRO A 126 -1.24 15.79 10.54
CA PRO A 126 -0.94 16.29 9.21
C PRO A 126 0.04 15.34 8.49
N LYS A 127 -0.27 14.99 7.23
CA LYS A 127 0.61 14.19 6.37
C LYS A 127 1.80 15.03 5.93
N ILE A 128 2.65 15.44 6.86
CA ILE A 128 3.95 16.01 6.54
C ILE A 128 4.84 14.81 6.24
N ARG A 129 4.86 14.40 4.96
CA ARG A 129 6.02 13.65 4.48
C ARG A 129 7.17 14.63 4.50
N SER A 130 7.98 14.61 5.55
CA SER A 130 9.25 15.33 5.55
C SER A 130 10.08 14.74 4.40
N ARG A 131 10.04 15.35 3.22
CA ARG A 131 11.04 15.07 2.20
C ARG A 131 12.34 15.59 2.80
N GLY A 132 13.24 14.69 3.19
CA GLY A 132 14.58 15.08 3.61
C GLY A 132 15.17 16.01 2.54
N LYS A 133 15.84 17.08 2.96
CA LYS A 133 16.48 17.98 2.01
C LYS A 133 17.52 17.17 1.23
N LEU A 134 17.39 17.11 -0.09
CA LEU A 134 18.44 16.57 -0.96
C LEU A 134 19.63 17.52 -0.89
N HIS A 135 20.70 17.11 -0.20
CA HIS A 135 21.95 17.84 -0.18
C HIS A 135 22.78 17.44 -1.41
N ARG A 136 23.10 18.41 -2.26
CA ARG A 136 24.14 18.25 -3.27
C ARG A 136 25.49 18.42 -2.59
N TYR A 137 26.35 17.44 -2.74
CA TYR A 137 27.75 17.56 -2.32
C TYR A 137 28.52 18.17 -3.49
N ASN A 138 29.02 19.39 -3.30
CA ASN A 138 29.98 19.97 -4.22
C ASN A 138 31.35 19.32 -3.93
N VAL A 139 32.01 18.84 -4.97
CA VAL A 139 33.37 18.31 -4.92
C VAL A 139 34.12 19.10 -6.00
N GLY A 140 35.26 19.70 -5.65
CA GLY A 140 36.02 20.63 -6.48
C GLY A 140 37.30 20.06 -7.08
N ALA A 141 37.80 18.92 -6.57
CA ALA A 141 39.02 18.28 -7.07
C ALA A 141 38.92 16.74 -7.08
N PRO A 142 39.70 16.05 -7.94
CA PRO A 142 39.83 14.60 -7.90
C PRO A 142 40.26 14.10 -6.50
N PHE A 143 39.70 12.98 -6.06
CA PHE A 143 40.01 12.31 -4.79
C PHE A 143 39.63 13.07 -3.51
N GLU A 144 38.99 14.24 -3.63
CA GLU A 144 38.44 14.97 -2.48
C GLU A 144 37.31 14.18 -1.79
N ARG A 145 36.60 13.33 -2.53
CA ARG A 145 35.60 12.42 -1.97
C ARG A 145 35.46 11.15 -2.78
N ILE A 146 35.58 10.01 -2.11
CA ILE A 146 35.46 8.69 -2.69
C ILE A 146 34.31 7.93 -2.04
N ALA A 147 33.43 7.34 -2.84
CA ALA A 147 32.41 6.40 -2.42
C ALA A 147 32.95 4.97 -2.46
N PHE A 148 32.55 4.16 -1.48
CA PHE A 148 32.77 2.72 -1.46
C PHE A 148 31.40 2.05 -1.37
N ASP A 149 31.16 1.03 -2.19
CA ASP A 149 29.97 0.19 -2.14
C ASP A 149 30.35 -1.28 -2.31
N ILE A 150 29.59 -2.19 -1.70
CA ILE A 150 29.82 -3.63 -1.83
C ILE A 150 28.58 -4.24 -2.49
N LEU A 151 28.77 -4.76 -3.70
CA LEU A 151 27.73 -5.48 -4.43
C LEU A 151 27.83 -6.98 -4.19
N GLY A 152 26.76 -7.60 -3.70
CA GLY A 152 26.63 -9.05 -3.61
C GLY A 152 25.65 -9.52 -2.53
N PRO A 153 25.57 -10.85 -2.28
CA PRO A 153 26.39 -11.90 -2.87
C PRO A 153 26.04 -12.22 -4.34
N LEU A 154 27.06 -12.41 -5.17
CA LEU A 154 26.99 -12.84 -6.57
C LEU A 154 27.34 -14.34 -6.70
N PRO A 155 27.05 -14.97 -7.85
CA PRO A 155 27.52 -16.32 -8.14
C PRO A 155 29.03 -16.45 -7.93
N ARG A 156 29.45 -17.52 -7.25
CA ARG A 156 30.85 -17.72 -6.87
C ARG A 156 31.71 -17.97 -8.11
N THR A 157 32.77 -17.19 -8.28
CA THR A 157 33.76 -17.45 -9.35
C THR A 157 34.64 -18.66 -9.01
N ALA A 158 35.38 -19.18 -9.99
CA ALA A 158 36.36 -20.26 -9.78
C ALA A 158 37.42 -19.88 -8.72
N SER A 159 37.82 -18.62 -8.67
CA SER A 159 38.74 -18.06 -7.66
C SER A 159 38.09 -17.81 -6.31
N GLY A 160 36.80 -18.13 -6.14
CA GLY A 160 36.10 -18.07 -4.87
C GLY A 160 35.45 -16.73 -4.52
N ASN A 161 35.45 -15.76 -5.44
CA ASN A 161 34.89 -14.42 -5.22
C ASN A 161 33.37 -14.43 -5.24
N LYS A 162 32.74 -13.65 -4.33
CA LYS A 162 31.28 -13.54 -4.19
C LYS A 162 30.78 -12.10 -4.09
N TYR A 163 31.67 -11.12 -3.95
CA TYR A 163 31.30 -9.71 -3.83
C TYR A 163 32.19 -8.85 -4.73
N LEU A 164 31.73 -7.65 -5.04
CA LEU A 164 32.52 -6.62 -5.71
C LEU A 164 32.60 -5.39 -4.78
N LEU A 165 33.80 -4.92 -4.49
CA LEU A 165 34.03 -3.59 -3.93
C LEU A 165 34.07 -2.59 -5.07
N VAL A 166 33.09 -1.70 -5.12
CA VAL A 166 33.05 -0.57 -6.04
C VAL A 166 33.61 0.64 -5.31
N VAL A 167 34.62 1.27 -5.89
CA VAL A 167 35.24 2.51 -5.43
C VAL A 167 34.98 3.57 -6.49
N MET A 168 34.44 4.72 -6.12
CA MET A 168 34.11 5.77 -7.09
C MET A 168 34.55 7.14 -6.59
N ASP A 169 35.37 7.83 -7.37
CA ASP A 169 35.65 9.24 -7.13
C ASP A 169 34.46 10.11 -7.53
N TYR A 170 34.00 10.99 -6.63
CA TYR A 170 32.83 11.83 -6.88
C TYR A 170 33.09 12.97 -7.86
N PHE A 171 34.34 13.42 -8.01
CA PHE A 171 34.66 14.52 -8.91
C PHE A 171 34.78 14.04 -10.36
N THR A 172 35.71 13.12 -10.61
CA THR A 172 35.97 12.57 -11.95
C THR A 172 34.90 11.58 -12.41
N LYS A 173 34.11 11.04 -11.47
CA LYS A 173 33.19 9.91 -11.70
C LYS A 173 33.90 8.64 -12.14
N TRP A 174 35.20 8.50 -11.88
CA TRP A 174 35.98 7.32 -12.20
C TRP A 174 35.65 6.15 -11.26
N PRO A 175 35.16 5.01 -11.77
CA PRO A 175 34.91 3.82 -10.97
C PRO A 175 36.06 2.81 -11.06
N GLU A 176 36.43 2.25 -9.91
CA GLU A 176 37.29 1.08 -9.76
C GLU A 176 36.50 -0.06 -9.10
N VAL A 177 36.71 -1.29 -9.55
CA VAL A 177 35.96 -2.46 -9.04
C VAL A 177 36.90 -3.61 -8.71
N TYR A 178 36.85 -4.07 -7.46
CA TYR A 178 37.72 -5.14 -6.96
C TYR A 178 36.91 -6.35 -6.50
N PRO A 179 37.25 -7.58 -6.93
CA PRO A 179 36.54 -8.77 -6.50
C PRO A 179 36.93 -9.19 -5.07
N ILE A 180 35.95 -9.54 -4.24
CA ILE A 180 36.15 -9.98 -2.85
C ILE A 180 35.65 -11.43 -2.65
N PRO A 181 36.46 -12.32 -2.02
CA PRO A 181 36.04 -13.64 -1.56
C PRO A 181 34.85 -13.60 -0.60
N GLY A 182 33.96 -14.59 -0.68
CA GLY A 182 32.93 -14.74 0.35
C GLY A 182 33.51 -15.30 1.64
N SER A 183 33.20 -14.69 2.79
CA SER A 183 33.54 -15.21 4.12
C SER A 183 32.74 -16.48 4.45
N GLY A 184 33.18 -17.62 3.93
CA GLY A 184 32.80 -18.93 4.45
C GLY A 184 33.97 -19.49 5.25
N SER A 185 34.03 -19.22 6.55
CA SER A 185 35.05 -19.86 7.40
C SER A 185 34.67 -21.32 7.69
N PRO A 186 35.64 -22.23 7.58
CA PRO A 186 35.96 -23.05 8.75
C PRO A 186 37.41 -22.80 9.15
N HIS A 187 37.65 -22.77 10.45
CA HIS A 187 38.94 -22.53 11.09
C HIS A 187 40.09 -23.34 10.44
N ARG A 188 41.20 -22.66 10.12
CA ARG A 188 42.55 -23.17 10.40
C ARG A 188 43.50 -22.00 10.68
N SER A 189 44.10 -22.11 11.85
CA SER A 189 45.24 -21.37 12.40
C SER A 189 46.35 -21.11 11.40
N GLY A 190 46.84 -19.87 11.37
CA GLY A 190 48.04 -19.45 10.63
C GLY A 190 47.86 -18.01 10.18
N GLY A 191 48.59 -17.10 10.80
CA GLY A 191 48.48 -15.67 10.52
C GLY A 191 48.68 -15.36 9.04
N CYS A 192 47.67 -14.76 8.43
CA CYS A 192 47.83 -13.90 7.28
C CYS A 192 47.02 -12.65 7.60
N SER A 193 47.71 -11.65 8.15
CA SER A 193 47.32 -10.27 7.93
C SER A 193 47.12 -10.14 6.43
N ALA A 194 45.88 -9.97 5.97
CA ALA A 194 45.69 -9.40 4.64
C ALA A 194 46.27 -8.00 4.78
N ALA A 195 47.55 -7.88 4.46
CA ALA A 195 48.16 -6.63 4.17
C ALA A 195 47.23 -5.96 3.16
N LEU A 196 46.49 -4.96 3.63
CA LEU A 196 46.21 -3.81 2.80
C LEU A 196 47.58 -3.19 2.57
N ASP A 197 48.35 -3.84 1.68
CA ASP A 197 49.63 -3.33 1.25
C ASP A 197 49.36 -1.95 0.67
N ILE A 198 50.30 -1.08 1.02
CA ILE A 198 50.45 0.32 0.66
C ILE A 198 50.52 0.55 -0.88
N GLU A 199 50.19 -0.44 -1.70
CA GLU A 199 50.22 -0.35 -3.16
C GLU A 199 49.04 0.42 -3.77
N ILE A 200 47.89 0.59 -3.10
CA ILE A 200 46.82 1.46 -3.65
C ILE A 200 47.25 2.95 -3.64
N TRP A 201 48.09 3.37 -2.68
CA TRP A 201 48.67 4.72 -2.69
C TRP A 201 49.84 4.86 -3.67
N GLY A 202 50.55 3.78 -3.97
CA GLY A 202 51.65 3.76 -4.96
C GLY A 202 51.19 3.93 -6.41
N TYR A 203 50.03 3.38 -6.79
CA TYR A 203 49.50 3.53 -8.15
C TYR A 203 48.82 4.88 -8.41
N LEU A 204 48.29 5.54 -7.38
CA LEU A 204 47.67 6.87 -7.49
C LEU A 204 48.70 8.00 -7.67
N PHE A 205 49.94 7.83 -7.19
CA PHE A 205 51.00 8.83 -7.36
C PHE A 205 51.86 8.65 -8.62
N ASN A 206 51.86 7.47 -9.26
CA ASN A 206 52.76 7.18 -10.38
C ASN A 206 52.21 7.48 -11.78
N PHE A 207 51.02 8.08 -11.92
CA PHE A 207 50.42 8.38 -13.24
C PHE A 207 50.12 9.86 -13.53
N ILE A 208 50.71 10.81 -12.79
CA ILE A 208 50.63 12.25 -13.13
C ILE A 208 52.05 12.83 -13.28
N PRO A 209 52.52 13.11 -14.52
CA PRO A 209 53.69 13.96 -14.74
C PRO A 209 53.33 15.44 -14.47
N ILE A 210 53.96 16.00 -13.45
CA ILE A 210 54.41 17.39 -13.23
C ILE A 210 53.66 18.52 -13.97
N ARG A 211 53.08 19.45 -13.19
CA ARG A 211 53.22 20.88 -13.48
C ARG A 211 53.15 21.71 -12.21
N GLU A 212 54.32 22.12 -11.70
CA GLU A 212 54.62 23.50 -11.28
C GLU A 212 56.03 23.58 -10.70
N GLU A 213 56.98 23.84 -11.60
CA GLU A 213 58.10 24.72 -11.29
C GLU A 213 57.69 26.08 -11.89
N ILE A 214 57.24 27.03 -11.05
CA ILE A 214 57.33 28.49 -11.21
C ILE A 214 57.13 29.06 -9.81
N SER A 215 58.23 29.18 -9.07
CA SER A 215 58.36 30.20 -8.03
C SER A 215 59.80 30.68 -7.97
N SER A 216 60.27 31.32 -9.03
CA SER A 216 61.39 32.25 -8.93
C SER A 216 61.30 33.36 -9.98
N LEU A 217 60.94 34.54 -9.47
CA LEU A 217 61.32 35.89 -9.91
C LEU A 217 60.56 36.55 -11.07
N ARG A 218 59.94 37.69 -10.72
CA ARG A 218 59.89 38.87 -11.58
C ARG A 218 61.33 39.29 -11.91
N TYR A 219 61.51 39.69 -13.17
CA TYR A 219 62.71 40.14 -13.89
C TYR A 219 63.65 39.05 -14.39
#